data_AF-A0A5K1E2A4-F1
#
_entry.id   AF-A0A5K1E2A4-F1
#
_cell.length_a   1.000
_cell.length_b   1.000
_cell.length_c   1.000
_cell.angle_alpha   90.00
_cell.angle_beta   90.00
_cell.angle_gamma   90.00
#
_symmetry.space_group_name_H-M   'P 1'
#
loop_
_entity.id
_entity.type
_entity.pdbx_description
1 polymer ?
#
loop_
_entity_poly.entity_id
_entity_poly.type
_entity_poly.pdbx_seq_one_letter_code
_entity_poly.pdbx_strand_id
1 'polypeptide(L)'
;MLPGAPLLPTTTKMRPSFESTAKQAAEKRMAESVEANSEKMSPGCCCEDACILDMDYFVKTVSTIKAKGVQPDLIGSMITHYASKWLPDLAGEPAAKKKPDNSRHNSPENPISSLMRKRLLVETLVTLLPPEAGSVPCGFLLRLLRIANFVGVEPMHRAELEKRIGHQLDQASLEDLLIPAFSHTSATLLDVGLVLRMVKRFVALEGGTKNTPPLAKVAKLTDCYLAEAAIDAGLTVQEFEAMAAALPSHARISDDGLYRALDTYLK
;
A
#
# COMPACT_ATOMS: atom_id res chain seq x y z
N MET A 1 16.11 19.56 74.78
CA MET A 1 15.22 19.96 73.66
C MET A 1 16.03 20.85 72.72
N LEU A 2 16.46 20.29 71.59
CA LEU A 2 17.21 20.96 70.52
C LEU A 2 16.44 20.72 69.21
N PRO A 3 16.33 21.70 68.29
CA PRO A 3 15.60 21.53 67.04
C PRO A 3 16.53 21.01 65.93
N GLY A 4 16.08 20.00 65.17
CA GLY A 4 16.83 19.36 64.07
C GLY A 4 16.11 19.50 62.72
N ALA A 5 16.80 20.20 61.81
CA ALA A 5 16.74 20.34 60.36
C ALA A 5 15.60 19.72 59.49
N PRO A 6 15.17 20.41 58.42
CA PRO A 6 14.24 19.88 57.41
C PRO A 6 14.96 19.06 56.31
N LEU A 7 14.32 17.98 55.86
CA LEU A 7 14.77 17.11 54.76
C LEU A 7 14.31 17.66 53.39
N LEU A 8 15.25 17.79 52.46
CA LEU A 8 15.01 18.09 51.04
C LEU A 8 14.60 16.82 50.26
N PRO A 9 13.78 16.94 49.19
CA PRO A 9 13.43 15.80 48.35
C PRO A 9 14.52 15.48 47.32
N THR A 10 14.89 14.21 47.21
CA THR A 10 15.79 13.70 46.17
C THR A 10 15.03 13.53 44.85
N THR A 11 15.46 14.25 43.81
CA THR A 11 14.97 14.05 42.43
C THR A 11 15.70 12.87 41.78
N THR A 12 15.01 11.76 41.51
CA THR A 12 15.50 10.71 40.62
C THR A 12 15.39 11.18 39.17
N LYS A 13 16.52 11.52 38.55
CA LYS A 13 16.60 11.86 37.13
C LYS A 13 16.67 10.56 36.31
N MET A 14 15.56 10.21 35.66
CA MET A 14 15.44 9.11 34.72
C MET A 14 16.41 9.34 33.54
N ARG A 15 17.35 8.42 33.29
CA ARG A 15 18.21 8.47 32.09
C ARG A 15 17.36 8.16 30.85
N PRO A 16 17.45 8.93 29.76
CA PRO A 16 16.88 8.53 28.49
C PRO A 16 17.69 7.37 27.89
N SER A 17 16.97 6.40 27.33
CA SER A 17 17.52 5.22 26.63
C SER A 17 18.38 5.65 25.44
N PHE A 18 19.67 5.29 25.48
CA PHE A 18 20.67 5.59 24.45
C PHE A 18 20.47 4.82 23.14
N GLU A 19 19.62 3.78 23.11
CA GLU A 19 19.38 2.96 21.90
C GLU A 19 18.52 3.67 20.85
N SER A 20 17.63 4.58 21.26
CA SER A 20 16.74 5.29 20.33
C SER A 20 17.49 6.27 19.43
N THR A 21 18.55 6.91 19.94
CA THR A 21 19.26 7.97 19.20
C THR A 21 20.20 7.42 18.14
N ALA A 22 20.80 6.24 18.38
CA ALA A 22 21.68 5.58 17.42
C ALA A 22 20.91 5.05 16.19
N LYS A 23 19.73 4.47 16.42
CA LYS A 23 18.84 4.01 15.33
C LYS A 23 18.38 5.16 14.45
N GLN A 24 17.95 6.26 15.08
CA GLN A 24 17.45 7.45 14.37
C GLN A 24 18.56 8.19 13.61
N ALA A 25 19.79 8.19 14.13
CA ALA A 25 20.95 8.75 13.42
C ALA A 25 21.38 7.89 12.22
N ALA A 26 21.24 6.55 12.31
CA ALA A 26 21.52 5.64 11.20
C ALA A 26 20.46 5.76 10.08
N GLU A 27 19.18 5.82 10.45
CA GLU A 27 18.07 6.06 9.50
C GLU A 27 18.21 7.42 8.80
N LYS A 28 18.56 8.48 9.54
CA LYS A 28 18.79 9.81 8.98
C LYS A 28 19.98 9.83 8.01
N ARG A 29 21.10 9.19 8.37
CA ARG A 29 22.28 9.09 7.49
C ARG A 29 22.02 8.27 6.22
N MET A 30 21.20 7.22 6.32
CA MET A 30 20.80 6.43 5.16
C MET A 30 19.87 7.23 4.24
N ALA A 31 18.88 7.94 4.78
CA ALA A 31 18.01 8.83 4.02
C ALA A 31 18.80 9.94 3.30
N GLU A 32 19.72 10.62 4.02
CA GLU A 32 20.60 11.66 3.46
C GLU A 32 21.50 11.11 2.34
N SER A 33 21.99 9.86 2.45
CA SER A 33 22.83 9.25 1.41
C SER A 33 22.06 8.89 0.13
N VAL A 34 20.76 8.58 0.25
CA VAL A 34 19.87 8.30 -0.88
C VAL A 34 19.48 9.61 -1.56
N GLU A 35 19.23 10.66 -0.78
CA GLU A 35 18.83 11.98 -1.27
C GLU A 35 20.00 12.72 -1.95
N ALA A 36 21.19 12.71 -1.34
CA ALA A 36 22.41 13.31 -1.90
C ALA A 36 22.87 12.64 -3.21
N ASN A 37 22.51 11.37 -3.44
CA ASN A 37 22.80 10.68 -4.71
C ASN A 37 21.69 10.91 -5.75
N SER A 38 20.46 11.22 -5.32
CA SER A 38 19.35 11.63 -6.20
C SER A 38 19.53 13.06 -6.73
N GLU A 39 20.16 13.96 -5.96
CA GLU A 39 20.40 15.37 -6.36
C GLU A 39 21.53 15.56 -7.39
N LYS A 40 22.35 14.54 -7.66
CA LYS A 40 23.39 14.60 -8.71
C LYS A 40 22.84 14.39 -10.14
N MET A 41 21.53 14.22 -10.31
CA MET A 41 20.89 14.03 -11.60
C MET A 41 20.20 15.32 -12.05
N SER A 42 20.70 15.93 -13.14
CA SER A 42 20.13 17.14 -13.73
C SER A 42 18.62 17.02 -13.96
N PRO A 43 17.81 18.01 -13.55
CA PRO A 43 16.36 17.97 -13.73
C PRO A 43 16.04 18.38 -15.16
N GLY A 44 15.93 17.44 -16.11
CA GLY A 44 15.42 17.84 -17.42
C GLY A 44 15.53 16.90 -18.61
N CYS A 45 16.18 15.74 -18.54
CA CYS A 45 16.24 14.87 -19.72
C CYS A 45 16.19 13.40 -19.33
N CYS A 46 14.98 12.84 -19.22
CA CYS A 46 14.79 11.40 -19.08
C CYS A 46 15.12 10.72 -20.42
N CYS A 47 16.40 10.51 -20.70
CA CYS A 47 16.80 9.52 -21.70
C CYS A 47 16.47 8.12 -21.17
N GLU A 48 16.05 7.19 -22.03
CA GLU A 48 15.69 5.82 -21.67
C GLU A 48 16.77 5.14 -20.82
N ASP A 49 18.04 5.35 -21.15
CA ASP A 49 19.18 4.79 -20.44
C ASP A 49 19.37 5.35 -19.02
N ALA A 50 19.03 6.63 -18.79
CA ALA A 50 19.20 7.27 -17.49
C ALA A 50 18.18 6.76 -16.46
N CYS A 51 16.94 6.51 -16.89
CA CYS A 51 15.89 5.92 -16.04
C CYS A 51 16.18 4.46 -15.71
N ILE A 52 16.68 3.68 -16.68
CA ILE A 52 17.07 2.28 -16.48
C ILE A 52 18.26 2.21 -15.52
N LEU A 53 19.25 3.07 -15.68
CA LEU A 53 20.42 3.12 -14.81
C LEU A 53 20.07 3.49 -13.36
N ASP A 54 19.15 4.45 -13.15
CA ASP A 54 18.64 4.81 -11.82
C ASP A 54 17.95 3.61 -11.14
N MET A 55 17.14 2.88 -11.89
CA MET A 55 16.47 1.67 -11.41
C MET A 55 17.46 0.56 -11.06
N ASP A 56 18.44 0.28 -11.92
CA ASP A 56 19.47 -0.72 -11.65
C ASP A 56 20.31 -0.39 -10.41
N TYR A 57 20.64 0.90 -10.25
CA TYR A 57 21.33 1.38 -9.06
C TYR A 57 20.48 1.20 -7.79
N PHE A 58 19.19 1.52 -7.88
CA PHE A 58 18.25 1.33 -6.78
C PHE A 58 18.10 -0.15 -6.40
N VAL A 59 17.93 -1.06 -7.38
CA VAL A 59 17.87 -2.51 -7.18
C VAL A 59 19.12 -3.03 -6.46
N LYS A 60 20.31 -2.63 -6.91
CA LYS A 60 21.60 -3.01 -6.28
C LYS A 60 21.70 -2.48 -4.85
N THR A 61 21.25 -1.25 -4.62
CA THR A 61 21.24 -0.62 -3.30
C THR A 61 20.33 -1.37 -2.34
N VAL A 62 19.08 -1.63 -2.72
CA VAL A 62 18.13 -2.41 -1.91
C VAL A 62 18.65 -3.82 -1.64
N SER A 63 19.23 -4.48 -2.64
CA SER A 63 19.81 -5.83 -2.49
C SER A 63 20.97 -5.85 -1.49
N THR A 64 21.85 -4.84 -1.55
CA THR A 64 22.96 -4.67 -0.62
C THR A 64 22.47 -4.40 0.80
N ILE A 65 21.44 -3.58 0.96
CA ILE A 65 20.82 -3.26 2.25
C ILE A 65 20.15 -4.49 2.87
N LYS A 66 19.43 -5.28 2.06
CA LYS A 66 18.85 -6.58 2.47
C LYS A 66 19.94 -7.54 2.97
N ALA A 67 21.04 -7.67 2.24
CA ALA A 67 22.16 -8.54 2.61
C ALA A 67 22.84 -8.13 3.94
N LYS A 68 22.72 -6.86 4.34
CA LYS A 68 23.22 -6.34 5.62
C LYS A 68 22.25 -6.54 6.79
N GLY A 69 21.09 -7.15 6.57
CA GLY A 69 20.10 -7.41 7.63
C GLY A 69 19.38 -6.16 8.11
N VAL A 70 19.24 -5.14 7.26
CA VAL A 70 18.46 -3.94 7.58
C VAL A 70 16.98 -4.30 7.73
N GLN A 71 16.30 -3.64 8.66
CA GLN A 71 14.90 -3.92 9.00
C GLN A 71 13.98 -3.78 7.77
N PRO A 72 13.05 -4.73 7.57
CA PRO A 72 12.10 -4.72 6.46
C PRO A 72 11.33 -3.40 6.31
N ASP A 73 10.91 -2.78 7.43
CA ASP A 73 10.14 -1.53 7.43
C ASP A 73 10.91 -0.36 6.81
N LEU A 74 12.23 -0.30 7.05
CA LEU A 74 13.08 0.74 6.46
C LEU A 74 13.23 0.52 4.95
N ILE A 75 13.43 -0.74 4.54
CA ILE A 75 13.48 -1.10 3.12
C ILE A 75 12.16 -0.77 2.43
N GLY A 76 11.03 -1.09 3.08
CA GLY A 76 9.70 -0.75 2.60
C GLY A 76 9.51 0.76 2.42
N SER A 77 9.95 1.55 3.41
CA SER A 77 9.92 3.02 3.34
C SER A 77 10.76 3.57 2.19
N MET A 78 11.96 3.02 1.97
CA MET A 78 12.81 3.39 0.83
C MET A 78 12.13 3.09 -0.50
N ILE A 79 11.51 1.92 -0.64
CA ILE A 79 10.79 1.51 -1.86
C ILE A 79 9.58 2.41 -2.09
N THR A 80 8.78 2.69 -1.06
CA THR A 80 7.62 3.59 -1.17
C THR A 80 8.05 5.00 -1.58
N HIS A 81 9.12 5.52 -0.98
CA HIS A 81 9.65 6.83 -1.34
C HIS A 81 10.16 6.87 -2.78
N TYR A 82 10.97 5.89 -3.19
CA TYR A 82 11.45 5.77 -4.55
C TYR A 82 10.30 5.66 -5.57
N ALA A 83 9.30 4.82 -5.29
CA ALA A 83 8.15 4.66 -6.15
C ALA A 83 7.34 5.96 -6.31
N SER A 84 7.22 6.77 -5.25
CA SER A 84 6.48 8.05 -5.32
C SER A 84 7.11 9.08 -6.28
N LYS A 85 8.44 9.03 -6.48
CA LYS A 85 9.18 9.88 -7.43
C LYS A 85 8.78 9.59 -8.88
N TRP A 86 8.53 8.32 -9.19
CA TRP A 86 8.32 7.83 -10.56
C TRP A 86 6.85 7.56 -10.88
N LEU A 87 6.03 7.29 -9.86
CA LEU A 87 4.59 7.03 -9.95
C LEU A 87 3.87 7.97 -8.97
N PRO A 88 3.58 9.23 -9.39
CA PRO A 88 2.93 10.23 -8.53
C PRO A 88 1.58 9.78 -7.95
N ASP A 89 0.89 8.88 -8.64
CA ASP A 89 -0.38 8.29 -8.19
C ASP A 89 -0.21 7.46 -6.89
N LEU A 90 1.03 7.09 -6.54
CA LEU A 90 1.39 6.45 -5.27
C LEU A 90 1.65 7.43 -4.12
N ALA A 91 1.59 8.75 -4.34
CA ALA A 91 1.87 9.75 -3.30
C ALA A 91 0.73 9.96 -2.28
N GLY A 92 -0.48 9.41 -2.53
CA GLY A 92 -1.56 9.34 -1.53
C GLY A 92 -2.36 10.63 -1.40
N GLU A 93 -2.17 11.55 -2.33
CA GLU A 93 -2.93 12.79 -2.38
C GLU A 93 -4.26 12.55 -3.10
N PRO A 94 -5.40 12.98 -2.52
CA PRO A 94 -6.69 12.87 -3.18
C PRO A 94 -6.64 13.64 -4.50
N ALA A 95 -7.16 13.03 -5.57
CA ALA A 95 -7.14 13.53 -6.95
C ALA A 95 -7.81 14.91 -7.16
N ALA A 96 -8.29 15.58 -6.11
CA ALA A 96 -9.12 16.78 -6.16
C ALA A 96 -8.38 18.12 -5.94
N LYS A 97 -7.05 18.18 -5.75
CA LYS A 97 -6.37 19.47 -5.42
C LYS A 97 -5.05 19.82 -6.10
N LYS A 98 -4.56 19.05 -7.08
CA LYS A 98 -3.41 19.51 -7.88
C LYS A 98 -3.90 20.17 -9.16
N LYS A 99 -3.79 21.51 -9.23
CA LYS A 99 -3.76 22.22 -10.51
C LYS A 99 -2.74 21.50 -11.41
N PRO A 100 -3.03 21.29 -12.71
CA PRO A 100 -2.01 20.81 -13.64
C PRO A 100 -0.90 21.86 -13.66
N ASP A 101 0.23 21.58 -13.02
CA ASP A 101 1.41 22.40 -13.16
C ASP A 101 1.98 22.14 -14.56
N ASN A 102 1.90 23.16 -15.40
CA ASN A 102 2.24 23.12 -16.82
C ASN A 102 3.76 23.17 -17.07
N SER A 103 4.57 22.75 -16.10
CA SER A 103 6.03 22.84 -16.12
C SER A 103 6.73 21.55 -16.55
N ARG A 104 6.01 20.55 -17.06
CA ARG A 104 6.62 19.37 -17.68
C ARG A 104 6.88 19.64 -19.16
N HIS A 105 8.16 19.80 -19.49
CA HIS A 105 8.67 19.85 -20.84
C HIS A 105 8.23 18.58 -21.58
N ASN A 106 7.19 18.69 -22.41
CA ASN A 106 6.70 17.59 -23.24
C ASN A 106 7.72 17.31 -24.35
N SER A 107 8.70 16.45 -24.06
CA SER A 107 9.34 15.67 -25.11
C SER A 107 8.27 14.79 -25.76
N PRO A 108 8.28 14.54 -27.08
CA PRO A 108 7.34 13.64 -27.73
C PRO A 108 7.65 12.19 -27.32
N GLU A 109 7.33 11.83 -26.08
CA GLU A 109 7.41 10.46 -25.62
C GLU A 109 6.25 9.65 -26.21
N ASN A 110 6.60 8.55 -26.87
CA ASN A 110 5.61 7.59 -27.34
C ASN A 110 4.82 7.05 -26.12
N PRO A 111 3.48 7.14 -26.12
CA PRO A 111 2.67 6.66 -24.98
C PRO A 111 2.89 5.17 -24.68
N ILE A 112 3.24 4.37 -25.69
CA ILE A 112 3.53 2.94 -25.54
C ILE A 112 4.82 2.73 -24.74
N SER A 113 5.90 3.47 -25.05
CA SER A 113 7.16 3.32 -24.32
C SER A 113 7.05 3.81 -22.87
N SER A 114 6.28 4.87 -22.64
CA SER A 114 5.96 5.34 -21.28
C SER A 114 5.19 4.28 -20.47
N LEU A 115 4.22 3.60 -21.09
CA LEU A 115 3.46 2.52 -20.45
C LEU A 115 4.35 1.31 -20.12
N MET A 116 5.18 0.88 -21.08
CA MET A 116 6.13 -0.22 -20.88
C MET A 116 7.13 0.08 -19.76
N ARG A 117 7.61 1.32 -19.67
CA ARG A 117 8.49 1.75 -18.57
C ARG A 117 7.80 1.69 -17.22
N LYS A 118 6.55 2.17 -17.12
CA LYS A 118 5.77 2.05 -15.89
C LYS A 118 5.56 0.59 -15.50
N ARG A 119 5.29 -0.28 -16.47
CA ARG A 119 5.16 -1.73 -16.24
C ARG A 119 6.44 -2.33 -15.68
N LEU A 120 7.59 -2.09 -16.33
CA LEU A 120 8.89 -2.57 -15.87
C LEU A 120 9.23 -2.07 -14.45
N LEU A 121 8.95 -0.80 -14.18
CA LEU A 121 9.13 -0.22 -12.85
C LEU A 121 8.25 -0.92 -11.81
N VAL A 122 6.96 -1.12 -12.07
CA VAL A 122 6.05 -1.80 -11.14
C VAL A 122 6.51 -3.25 -10.89
N GLU A 123 6.86 -3.99 -11.94
CA GLU A 123 7.36 -5.37 -11.81
C GLU A 123 8.63 -5.39 -10.96
N THR A 124 9.59 -4.50 -11.23
CA THR A 124 10.83 -4.36 -10.44
C THR A 124 10.53 -4.01 -8.98
N LEU A 125 9.66 -3.03 -8.72
CA LEU A 125 9.28 -2.67 -7.35
C LEU A 125 8.71 -3.87 -6.60
N VAL A 126 7.82 -4.66 -7.22
CA VAL A 126 7.25 -5.88 -6.63
C VAL A 126 8.33 -6.88 -6.24
N THR A 127 9.35 -7.09 -7.08
CA THR A 127 10.48 -7.99 -6.75
C THR A 127 11.32 -7.49 -5.58
N LEU A 128 11.35 -6.18 -5.35
CA LEU A 128 12.10 -5.55 -4.26
C LEU A 128 11.34 -5.54 -2.93
N LEU A 129 10.01 -5.72 -2.90
CA LEU A 129 9.23 -5.61 -1.67
C LEU A 129 9.68 -6.64 -0.60
N PRO A 130 9.91 -6.23 0.67
CA PRO A 130 10.25 -7.14 1.77
C PRO A 130 9.09 -8.10 2.05
N PRO A 131 9.30 -9.42 2.21
CA PRO A 131 8.22 -10.40 2.33
C PRO A 131 7.37 -10.28 3.61
N GLU A 132 7.86 -9.58 4.63
CA GLU A 132 7.21 -9.45 5.93
C GLU A 132 5.93 -8.60 5.86
N ALA A 133 4.85 -9.09 6.46
CA ALA A 133 3.62 -8.29 6.58
C ALA A 133 3.87 -7.06 7.46
N GLY A 134 3.26 -5.92 7.11
CA GLY A 134 3.47 -4.64 7.80
C GLY A 134 4.70 -3.85 7.36
N SER A 135 5.64 -4.43 6.62
CA SER A 135 6.85 -3.72 6.16
C SER A 135 6.54 -2.61 5.15
N VAL A 136 5.42 -2.73 4.44
CA VAL A 136 4.92 -1.75 3.47
C VAL A 136 3.43 -1.49 3.74
N PRO A 137 2.99 -0.22 3.84
CA PRO A 137 1.60 0.10 4.13
C PRO A 137 0.61 -0.54 3.14
N CYS A 138 -0.50 -1.10 3.63
CA CYS A 138 -1.49 -1.77 2.79
C CYS A 138 -2.06 -0.85 1.70
N GLY A 139 -2.34 0.42 2.02
CA GLY A 139 -2.82 1.40 1.05
C GLY A 139 -1.82 1.67 -0.09
N PHE A 140 -0.51 1.61 0.19
CA PHE A 140 0.50 1.68 -0.88
C PHE A 140 0.44 0.45 -1.78
N LEU A 141 0.34 -0.76 -1.22
CA LEU A 141 0.23 -1.98 -2.01
C LEU A 141 -1.02 -2.02 -2.88
N LEU A 142 -2.16 -1.56 -2.36
CA LEU A 142 -3.42 -1.46 -3.11
C LEU A 142 -3.32 -0.48 -4.27
N ARG A 143 -2.71 0.69 -4.06
CA ARG A 143 -2.46 1.66 -5.13
C ARG A 143 -1.44 1.15 -6.14
N LEU A 144 -0.41 0.43 -5.70
CA LEU A 144 0.53 -0.24 -6.58
C LEU A 144 -0.16 -1.31 -7.43
N LEU A 145 -1.07 -2.09 -6.84
CA LEU A 145 -1.90 -3.08 -7.55
C LEU A 145 -2.84 -2.43 -8.56
N ARG A 146 -3.44 -1.28 -8.23
CA ARG A 146 -4.25 -0.48 -9.16
C ARG A 146 -3.45 -0.09 -10.40
N ILE A 147 -2.23 0.42 -10.21
CA ILE A 147 -1.33 0.76 -11.31
C ILE A 147 -0.90 -0.51 -12.06
N ALA A 148 -0.60 -1.60 -11.34
CA ALA A 148 -0.19 -2.87 -11.91
C ALA A 148 -1.24 -3.45 -12.88
N ASN A 149 -2.52 -3.36 -12.51
CA ASN A 149 -3.62 -3.78 -13.38
C ASN A 149 -3.78 -2.83 -14.57
N PHE A 150 -3.65 -1.52 -14.36
CA PHE A 150 -3.72 -0.52 -15.44
C PHE A 150 -2.64 -0.72 -16.50
N VAL A 151 -1.39 -1.01 -16.09
CA VAL A 151 -0.26 -1.22 -17.01
C VAL A 151 -0.11 -2.66 -17.50
N GLY A 152 -0.97 -3.57 -17.04
CA GLY A 152 -0.99 -4.97 -17.45
C GLY A 152 0.28 -5.74 -17.09
N VAL A 153 0.72 -5.70 -15.83
CA VAL A 153 1.87 -6.49 -15.36
C VAL A 153 1.64 -8.00 -15.49
N GLU A 154 2.72 -8.77 -15.49
CA GLU A 154 2.63 -10.24 -15.53
C GLU A 154 1.83 -10.80 -14.32
N PRO A 155 1.03 -11.88 -14.51
CA PRO A 155 0.22 -12.48 -13.45
C PRO A 155 1.00 -12.86 -12.18
N MET A 156 2.28 -13.22 -12.30
CA MET A 156 3.16 -13.55 -11.17
C MET A 156 3.31 -12.35 -10.21
N HIS A 157 3.62 -11.17 -10.73
CA HIS A 157 3.77 -9.95 -9.93
C HIS A 157 2.45 -9.51 -9.30
N ARG A 158 1.35 -9.64 -10.06
CA ARG A 158 -0.01 -9.37 -9.56
C ARG A 158 -0.40 -10.30 -8.41
N ALA A 159 -0.13 -11.60 -8.56
CA ALA A 159 -0.41 -12.59 -7.51
C ALA A 159 0.41 -12.35 -6.24
N GLU A 160 1.66 -11.89 -6.37
CA GLU A 160 2.50 -11.54 -5.22
C GLU A 160 1.97 -10.31 -4.47
N LEU A 161 1.47 -9.29 -5.18
CA LEU A 161 0.77 -8.16 -4.57
C LEU A 161 -0.51 -8.60 -3.85
N GLU A 162 -1.38 -9.37 -4.52
CA GLU A 162 -2.60 -9.92 -3.91
C GLU A 162 -2.28 -10.74 -2.65
N LYS A 163 -1.20 -11.53 -2.69
CA LYS A 163 -0.73 -12.30 -1.55
C LYS A 163 -0.41 -11.40 -0.37
N ARG A 164 0.39 -10.36 -0.57
CA ARG A 164 0.82 -9.43 0.50
C ARG A 164 -0.34 -8.63 1.05
N ILE A 165 -1.20 -8.09 0.18
CA ILE A 165 -2.40 -7.35 0.59
C ILE A 165 -3.30 -8.25 1.44
N GLY A 166 -3.51 -9.49 1.03
CA GLY A 166 -4.34 -10.45 1.77
C GLY A 166 -3.83 -10.75 3.19
N HIS A 167 -2.55 -10.52 3.53
CA HIS A 167 -2.04 -10.71 4.90
C HIS A 167 -2.33 -9.52 5.83
N GLN A 168 -2.70 -8.36 5.28
CA GLN A 168 -2.86 -7.11 6.04
C GLN A 168 -4.06 -6.29 5.57
N LEU A 169 -5.08 -6.97 5.04
CA LEU A 169 -6.27 -6.32 4.49
C LEU A 169 -7.06 -5.54 5.56
N ASP A 170 -6.91 -5.89 6.84
CA ASP A 170 -7.47 -5.18 7.98
C ASP A 170 -6.92 -3.76 8.17
N GLN A 171 -5.82 -3.44 7.48
CA GLN A 171 -5.19 -2.11 7.47
C GLN A 171 -5.57 -1.28 6.24
N ALA A 172 -6.41 -1.81 5.34
CA ALA A 172 -6.83 -1.11 4.13
C ALA A 172 -7.89 -0.04 4.41
N SER A 173 -7.87 1.01 3.59
CA SER A 173 -8.94 1.99 3.49
C SER A 173 -9.93 1.58 2.39
N LEU A 174 -11.17 2.06 2.49
CA LEU A 174 -12.15 1.86 1.42
C LEU A 174 -11.69 2.50 0.10
N GLU A 175 -11.15 3.72 0.16
CA GLU A 175 -10.66 4.48 -0.99
C GLU A 175 -9.59 3.71 -1.78
N ASP A 176 -8.66 3.05 -1.09
CA ASP A 176 -7.62 2.25 -1.72
C ASP A 176 -8.18 0.93 -2.29
N LEU A 177 -9.24 0.38 -1.68
CA LEU A 177 -9.86 -0.88 -2.09
C LEU A 177 -10.76 -0.74 -3.34
N LEU A 178 -11.22 0.49 -3.64
CA LEU A 178 -11.94 0.80 -4.88
C LEU A 178 -10.99 0.74 -6.08
N ILE A 179 -10.71 -0.47 -6.57
CA ILE A 179 -9.86 -0.73 -7.73
C ILE A 179 -10.74 -0.88 -8.97
N PRO A 180 -10.52 -0.05 -10.02
CA PRO A 180 -11.29 -0.16 -11.26
C PRO A 180 -11.03 -1.48 -11.99
N ALA A 181 -12.06 -1.98 -12.68
CA ALA A 181 -11.90 -3.07 -13.63
C ALA A 181 -11.31 -2.53 -14.95
N PHE A 182 -10.11 -2.98 -15.32
CA PHE A 182 -9.43 -2.55 -16.56
C PHE A 182 -9.67 -3.49 -17.75
N SER A 183 -10.71 -4.33 -17.69
CA SER A 183 -11.09 -5.22 -18.80
C SER A 183 -12.19 -4.61 -19.65
N HIS A 184 -12.02 -4.59 -20.96
CA HIS A 184 -13.04 -4.14 -21.92
C HIS A 184 -14.32 -4.99 -21.93
N THR A 185 -14.29 -6.17 -21.30
CA THR A 185 -15.44 -7.06 -21.18
C THR A 185 -16.10 -7.01 -19.81
N SER A 186 -15.60 -6.18 -18.88
CA SER A 186 -16.17 -6.10 -17.54
C SER A 186 -17.49 -5.32 -17.59
N ALA A 187 -18.53 -5.90 -17.00
CA ALA A 187 -19.81 -5.22 -16.82
C ALA A 187 -19.75 -4.20 -15.67
N THR A 188 -18.81 -4.38 -14.73
CA THR A 188 -18.65 -3.54 -13.54
C THR A 188 -17.52 -2.53 -13.73
N LEU A 189 -17.66 -1.36 -13.08
CA LEU A 189 -16.64 -0.33 -12.95
C LEU A 189 -15.54 -0.75 -11.97
N LEU A 190 -15.88 -1.57 -10.97
CA LEU A 190 -14.96 -2.08 -9.95
C LEU A 190 -14.59 -3.54 -10.20
N ASP A 191 -13.35 -3.92 -9.90
CA ASP A 191 -12.91 -5.32 -9.96
C ASP A 191 -13.34 -6.08 -8.69
N VAL A 192 -14.62 -6.45 -8.65
CA VAL A 192 -15.23 -7.19 -7.52
C VAL A 192 -14.58 -8.55 -7.34
N GLY A 193 -14.24 -9.23 -8.44
CA GLY A 193 -13.55 -10.50 -8.42
C GLY A 193 -12.17 -10.42 -7.76
N LEU A 194 -11.42 -9.33 -7.96
CA LEU A 194 -10.15 -9.08 -7.27
C LEU A 194 -10.34 -8.90 -5.77
N VAL A 195 -11.27 -8.06 -5.35
CA VAL A 195 -11.54 -7.84 -3.92
C VAL A 195 -11.99 -9.12 -3.24
N LEU A 196 -12.84 -9.92 -3.89
CA LEU A 196 -13.25 -11.24 -3.42
C LEU A 196 -12.06 -12.17 -3.16
N ARG A 197 -11.09 -12.22 -4.09
CA ARG A 197 -9.88 -13.04 -3.91
C ARG A 197 -9.03 -12.57 -2.73
N MET A 198 -8.89 -11.27 -2.53
CA MET A 198 -8.14 -10.71 -1.39
C MET A 198 -8.83 -10.99 -0.05
N VAL A 199 -10.16 -10.84 0.02
CA VAL A 199 -10.96 -11.15 1.21
C VAL A 199 -10.85 -12.64 1.56
N LYS A 200 -11.05 -13.54 0.59
CA LYS A 200 -10.92 -14.99 0.81
C LYS A 200 -9.53 -15.38 1.30
N ARG A 201 -8.48 -14.74 0.77
CA ARG A 201 -7.10 -14.96 1.22
C ARG A 201 -6.91 -14.54 2.66
N PHE A 202 -7.40 -13.35 3.03
CA PHE A 202 -7.31 -12.86 4.41
C PHE A 202 -8.02 -13.81 5.39
N VAL A 203 -9.25 -14.23 5.07
CA VAL A 203 -10.03 -15.16 5.90
C VAL A 203 -9.32 -16.51 6.08
N ALA A 204 -8.66 -17.01 5.03
CA ALA A 204 -7.89 -18.25 5.09
C ALA A 204 -6.65 -18.15 6.02
N LEU A 205 -6.09 -16.95 6.20
CA LEU A 205 -4.93 -16.69 7.07
C LEU A 205 -5.31 -16.49 8.54
N GLU A 206 -6.41 -15.78 8.82
CA GLU A 206 -6.88 -15.48 10.19
C GLU A 206 -7.42 -16.71 10.95
N GLY A 207 -7.56 -17.86 10.28
CA GLY A 207 -7.83 -19.13 10.96
C GLY A 207 -9.26 -19.31 11.47
N GLY A 208 -10.23 -18.52 10.97
CA GLY A 208 -11.68 -18.81 10.90
C GLY A 208 -12.44 -19.27 12.14
N THR A 209 -11.84 -19.27 13.34
CA THR A 209 -12.40 -19.93 14.53
C THR A 209 -12.90 -18.96 15.60
N LYS A 210 -12.53 -17.67 15.51
CA LYS A 210 -12.92 -16.64 16.48
C LYS A 210 -13.08 -15.30 15.77
N ASN A 211 -13.98 -14.46 16.30
CA ASN A 211 -14.09 -13.08 15.87
C ASN A 211 -12.89 -12.27 16.40
N THR A 212 -11.89 -12.06 15.55
CA THR A 212 -10.71 -11.26 15.87
C THR A 212 -10.93 -9.79 15.46
N PRO A 213 -10.29 -8.81 16.13
CA PRO A 213 -10.39 -7.40 15.70
C PRO A 213 -10.01 -7.16 14.23
N PRO A 214 -8.97 -7.81 13.66
CA PRO A 214 -8.69 -7.76 12.22
C PRO A 214 -9.83 -8.29 11.35
N LEU A 215 -10.41 -9.45 11.71
CA LEU A 215 -11.54 -10.03 10.98
C LEU A 215 -12.78 -9.13 10.98
N ALA A 216 -13.11 -8.52 12.13
CA ALA A 216 -14.21 -7.56 12.23
C ALA A 216 -13.98 -6.30 11.38
N LYS A 217 -12.73 -5.81 11.30
CA LYS A 217 -12.38 -4.68 10.41
C LYS A 217 -12.57 -5.04 8.94
N VAL A 218 -12.10 -6.22 8.51
CA VAL A 218 -12.26 -6.68 7.13
C VAL A 218 -13.73 -6.92 6.80
N ALA A 219 -14.54 -7.42 7.74
CA ALA A 219 -15.97 -7.57 7.54
C ALA A 219 -16.65 -6.22 7.27
N LYS A 220 -16.39 -5.23 8.12
CA LYS A 220 -16.89 -3.87 7.93
C LYS A 220 -16.42 -3.25 6.61
N LEU A 221 -15.14 -3.43 6.26
CA LEU A 221 -14.57 -2.93 5.01
C LEU A 221 -15.25 -3.57 3.79
N THR A 222 -15.52 -4.88 3.84
CA THR A 222 -16.20 -5.63 2.79
C THR A 222 -17.63 -5.16 2.61
N ASP A 223 -18.37 -4.93 3.70
CA ASP A 223 -19.74 -4.42 3.65
C ASP A 223 -19.79 -2.97 3.10
N CYS A 224 -18.81 -2.12 3.47
CA CYS A 224 -18.67 -0.79 2.87
C CYS A 224 -18.37 -0.87 1.36
N TYR A 225 -17.46 -1.76 0.95
CA TYR A 225 -17.14 -1.97 -0.46
C TYR A 225 -18.35 -2.47 -1.23
N LEU A 226 -19.11 -3.43 -0.68
CA LEU A 226 -20.33 -3.93 -1.30
C LEU A 226 -21.37 -2.83 -1.48
N ALA A 227 -21.50 -1.91 -0.53
CA ALA A 227 -22.42 -0.77 -0.67
C ALA A 227 -22.03 0.17 -1.82
N GLU A 228 -20.73 0.39 -2.06
CA GLU A 228 -20.24 1.16 -3.21
C GLU A 228 -20.42 0.39 -4.53
N ALA A 229 -20.09 -0.90 -4.54
CA ALA A 229 -20.24 -1.77 -5.71
C ALA A 229 -21.72 -1.96 -6.10
N ALA A 230 -22.64 -1.96 -5.14
CA ALA A 230 -24.07 -2.11 -5.38
C ALA A 230 -24.70 -0.93 -6.14
N ILE A 231 -24.02 0.23 -6.20
CA ILE A 231 -24.45 1.38 -7.02
C ILE A 231 -24.28 1.07 -8.52
N ASP A 232 -23.40 0.13 -8.85
CA ASP A 232 -23.11 -0.27 -10.22
C ASP A 232 -24.15 -1.28 -10.74
N ALA A 233 -24.86 -0.90 -11.79
CA ALA A 233 -25.84 -1.76 -12.46
C ALA A 233 -25.22 -3.05 -13.06
N GLY A 234 -23.90 -3.09 -13.23
CA GLY A 234 -23.18 -4.27 -13.69
C GLY A 234 -22.97 -5.37 -12.65
N LEU A 235 -23.18 -5.08 -11.36
CA LEU A 235 -22.95 -6.05 -10.29
C LEU A 235 -23.98 -7.19 -10.34
N THR A 236 -23.52 -8.42 -10.51
CA THR A 236 -24.43 -9.58 -10.57
C THR A 236 -24.82 -10.06 -9.17
N VAL A 237 -25.98 -10.72 -9.08
CA VAL A 237 -26.44 -11.34 -7.82
C VAL A 237 -25.40 -12.34 -7.30
N GLN A 238 -24.80 -13.12 -8.22
CA GLN A 238 -23.78 -14.12 -7.87
C GLN A 238 -22.53 -13.49 -7.26
N GLU A 239 -22.08 -12.35 -7.78
CA GLU A 239 -20.94 -11.61 -7.21
C GLU A 239 -21.27 -11.02 -5.85
N PHE A 240 -22.46 -10.43 -5.71
CA PHE A 240 -22.94 -9.92 -4.42
C PHE A 240 -22.98 -11.03 -3.35
N GLU A 241 -23.62 -12.15 -3.66
CA GLU A 241 -23.71 -13.31 -2.78
C GLU A 241 -22.34 -13.87 -2.43
N ALA A 242 -21.46 -14.03 -3.43
CA ALA A 242 -20.11 -14.55 -3.23
C ALA A 242 -19.27 -13.68 -2.29
N MET A 243 -19.40 -12.35 -2.40
CA MET A 243 -18.76 -11.38 -1.51
C MET A 243 -19.34 -11.44 -0.10
N ALA A 244 -20.67 -11.45 0.03
CA ALA A 244 -21.34 -11.53 1.34
C ALA A 244 -20.96 -12.83 2.10
N ALA A 245 -20.87 -13.95 1.37
CA ALA A 245 -20.53 -15.28 1.88
C ALA A 245 -19.02 -15.53 2.03
N ALA A 246 -18.15 -14.63 1.59
CA ALA A 246 -16.70 -14.78 1.73
C ALA A 246 -16.22 -14.71 3.19
N LEU A 247 -17.05 -14.14 4.07
CA LEU A 247 -16.77 -13.95 5.49
C LEU A 247 -17.50 -15.02 6.33
N PRO A 248 -16.89 -15.53 7.41
CA PRO A 248 -17.58 -16.44 8.31
C PRO A 248 -18.69 -15.71 9.08
N SER A 249 -19.70 -16.46 9.53
CA SER A 249 -20.92 -15.89 10.18
C SER A 249 -20.64 -15.05 11.42
N HIS A 250 -19.52 -15.29 12.12
CA HIS A 250 -19.13 -14.56 13.32
C HIS A 250 -18.20 -13.36 13.05
N ALA A 251 -17.83 -13.08 11.80
CA ALA A 251 -16.97 -11.95 11.46
C ALA A 251 -17.67 -10.60 11.66
N ARG A 252 -19.00 -10.57 11.44
CA ARG A 252 -19.82 -9.37 11.59
C ARG A 252 -20.24 -9.21 13.05
N ILE A 253 -20.01 -8.02 13.59
CA ILE A 253 -20.54 -7.61 14.91
C ILE A 253 -21.98 -7.09 14.76
N SER A 254 -22.27 -6.45 13.63
CA SER A 254 -23.60 -6.02 13.20
C SER A 254 -23.72 -6.24 11.70
N ASP A 255 -24.92 -6.58 11.25
CA ASP A 255 -25.27 -6.78 9.84
C ASP A 255 -25.79 -5.49 9.17
N ASP A 256 -25.85 -4.35 9.88
CA ASP A 256 -26.35 -3.07 9.34
C ASP A 256 -25.64 -2.65 8.04
N GLY A 257 -24.33 -2.89 7.96
CA GLY A 257 -23.53 -2.59 6.77
C GLY A 257 -23.94 -3.43 5.56
N LEU A 258 -24.17 -4.73 5.78
CA LEU A 258 -24.62 -5.66 4.75
C LEU A 258 -26.06 -5.36 4.32
N TYR A 259 -26.96 -5.06 5.26
CA TYR A 259 -28.34 -4.67 4.94
C TYR A 259 -28.39 -3.38 4.13
N ARG A 260 -27.53 -2.40 4.44
CA ARG A 260 -27.40 -1.19 3.63
C ARG A 260 -26.94 -1.50 2.20
N ALA A 261 -25.95 -2.39 2.04
CA ALA A 261 -25.49 -2.80 0.71
C ALA A 261 -26.61 -3.51 -0.09
N LEU A 262 -27.39 -4.37 0.57
CA LEU A 262 -28.56 -5.03 -0.01
C LEU A 262 -29.64 -4.03 -0.43
N ASP A 263 -29.97 -3.06 0.43
CA ASP A 263 -30.95 -2.01 0.12
C ASP A 263 -30.51 -1.13 -1.05
N THR A 264 -29.21 -0.84 -1.19
CA THR A 264 -28.68 -0.17 -2.38
C THR A 264 -28.80 -1.05 -3.62
N TYR A 265 -28.51 -2.34 -3.52
CA TYR A 265 -28.51 -3.27 -4.64
C TYR A 265 -29.90 -3.55 -5.22
N LEU A 266 -30.94 -3.52 -4.37
CA LEU A 266 -32.32 -3.83 -4.76
C LEU A 266 -33.11 -2.62 -5.28
N LYS A 267 -32.52 -1.41 -5.26
CA LYS A 267 -33.14 -0.18 -5.78
C LYS A 267 -32.87 -0.03 -7.28
#